data_AF-A0A401L2H7-F1
#
_entry.id   AF-A0A401L2H7-F1
#
_cell.length_a   1.000
_cell.length_b   1.000
_cell.length_c   1.000
_cell.angle_alpha   90.00
_cell.angle_beta   90.00
_cell.angle_gamma   90.00
#
_symmetry.space_group_name_H-M   'P 1'
#
loop_
_entity.id
_entity.type
_entity.pdbx_description
1 polymer ?
#
loop_
_entity_poly.entity_id
_entity_poly.type
_entity_poly.pdbx_seq_one_letter_code
_entity_poly.pdbx_strand_id
1 'polypeptide(L)'
;MIGHTFDNPTIGMEALVTPGVALPGLTTRTDGHKELALVGDAVLKLALTLDGYEAKRSREFTSNILQTKASNANLALIGRKMGLDNVVIVNPSQAGMVSDKVMANTVEALIGAVYMDTGSVDSVLPVLATLGLDWPA
;
A
#
# COMPACT_ATOMS: atom_id res chain seq x y z
N MET A 1 6.83 -10.03 -5.18
CA MET A 1 7.27 -8.79 -4.51
C MET A 1 6.67 -8.66 -3.12
N ILE A 2 5.34 -8.73 -2.96
CA ILE A 2 4.67 -8.50 -1.65
C ILE A 2 4.25 -9.78 -0.88
N GLY A 3 4.63 -10.97 -1.35
CA GLY A 3 4.33 -12.24 -0.66
C GLY A 3 2.87 -12.73 -0.75
N HIS A 4 2.02 -12.06 -1.54
CA HIS A 4 0.60 -12.42 -1.73
C HIS A 4 0.31 -12.82 -3.18
N THR A 5 -0.59 -13.79 -3.36
CA THR A 5 -1.13 -14.20 -4.68
C THR A 5 -2.60 -13.80 -4.72
N PHE A 6 -2.95 -12.94 -5.68
CA PHE A 6 -4.31 -12.42 -5.83
C PHE A 6 -5.23 -13.44 -6.48
N ASP A 7 -6.43 -13.62 -5.93
CA ASP A 7 -7.52 -14.36 -6.55
C ASP A 7 -8.04 -13.59 -7.78
N ASN A 8 -8.16 -12.27 -7.66
CA ASN A 8 -8.41 -11.38 -8.79
C ASN A 8 -7.13 -10.60 -9.19
N PRO A 9 -6.37 -11.05 -10.20
CA PRO A 9 -5.13 -10.38 -10.59
C PRO A 9 -5.33 -8.96 -11.12
N THR A 10 -6.54 -8.57 -11.54
CA THR A 10 -6.80 -7.22 -12.02
C THR A 10 -6.70 -6.20 -10.88
N ILE A 11 -7.00 -6.57 -9.63
CA ILE A 11 -6.93 -5.64 -8.51
C ILE A 11 -5.48 -5.35 -8.10
N GLY A 12 -4.61 -6.36 -8.19
CA GLY A 12 -3.17 -6.16 -8.05
C GLY A 12 -2.59 -5.29 -9.16
N MET A 13 -3.10 -5.41 -10.39
CA MET A 13 -2.71 -4.53 -11.49
C MET A 13 -3.21 -3.10 -11.27
N GLU A 14 -4.46 -2.90 -10.84
CA GLU A 14 -5.04 -1.58 -10.55
C GLU A 14 -4.18 -0.82 -9.53
N ALA A 15 -3.67 -1.50 -8.50
CA ALA A 15 -2.79 -0.90 -7.50
C ALA A 15 -1.49 -0.29 -8.07
N LEU A 16 -1.04 -0.74 -9.24
CA LEU A 16 0.16 -0.26 -9.91
C LEU A 16 -0.12 0.87 -10.91
N VAL A 17 -1.39 1.20 -11.20
CA VAL A 17 -1.76 2.13 -12.25
C VAL A 17 -2.06 3.52 -11.69
N THR A 18 -1.25 4.49 -12.08
CA THR A 18 -1.39 5.88 -11.61
C THR A 18 -2.57 6.62 -12.25
N PRO A 19 -3.05 7.73 -11.66
CA PRO A 19 -4.11 8.54 -12.25
C PRO A 19 -3.76 9.01 -13.66
N GLY A 20 -4.78 9.05 -14.53
CA GLY A 20 -4.62 9.50 -15.92
C GLY A 20 -3.97 8.46 -16.84
N VAL A 21 -3.78 7.22 -16.39
CA VAL A 21 -3.43 6.09 -17.26
C VAL A 21 -4.69 5.29 -17.59
N ALA A 22 -4.94 5.11 -18.89
CA ALA A 22 -5.99 4.23 -19.40
C ALA A 22 -5.34 2.97 -19.98
N LEU A 23 -5.60 1.81 -19.37
CA LEU A 23 -5.16 0.51 -19.87
C LEU A 23 -6.35 -0.24 -20.46
N PRO A 24 -6.30 -0.66 -21.74
CA PRO A 24 -7.34 -1.49 -22.34
C PRO A 24 -7.56 -2.77 -21.53
N GLY A 25 -8.82 -3.08 -21.21
CA GLY A 25 -9.18 -4.30 -20.47
C GLY A 25 -9.01 -4.23 -18.95
N LEU A 26 -8.51 -3.11 -18.41
CA LEU A 26 -8.50 -2.87 -16.97
C LEU A 26 -9.46 -1.73 -16.65
N THR A 27 -10.51 -2.03 -15.88
CA THR A 27 -11.40 -0.99 -15.37
C THR A 27 -10.68 -0.25 -14.25
N THR A 28 -9.96 0.80 -14.62
CA THR A 28 -9.37 1.72 -13.63
C THR A 28 -10.37 2.80 -13.30
N ARG A 29 -10.42 3.16 -12.01
CA ARG A 29 -11.19 4.34 -11.57
C ARG A 29 -10.52 5.61 -12.09
N THR A 30 -11.27 6.70 -12.20
CA THR A 30 -10.75 7.99 -12.70
C THR A 30 -9.51 8.49 -11.96
N ASP A 31 -9.38 8.11 -10.69
CA ASP A 31 -8.27 8.48 -9.82
C ASP A 31 -7.14 7.43 -9.75
N GLY A 32 -7.16 6.41 -10.61
CA GLY A 32 -6.19 5.31 -10.63
C GLY A 32 -6.12 4.59 -9.28
N HIS A 33 -4.91 4.17 -8.88
CA HIS A 33 -4.66 3.46 -7.63
C HIS A 33 -5.00 4.25 -6.35
N LYS A 34 -5.35 5.54 -6.42
CA LYS A 34 -5.57 6.37 -5.21
C LYS A 34 -6.73 5.90 -4.35
N GLU A 35 -7.76 5.32 -4.95
CA GLU A 35 -8.89 4.81 -4.17
C GLU A 35 -8.51 3.56 -3.39
N LEU A 36 -7.75 2.65 -4.01
CA LEU A 36 -7.13 1.53 -3.31
C LEU A 36 -6.13 2.02 -2.25
N ALA A 37 -5.39 3.09 -2.53
CA ALA A 37 -4.47 3.69 -1.56
C ALA A 37 -5.21 4.19 -0.31
N LEU A 38 -6.37 4.83 -0.48
CA LEU A 38 -7.18 5.26 0.65
C LEU A 38 -7.66 4.09 1.52
N VAL A 39 -8.08 2.99 0.88
CA VAL A 39 -8.42 1.75 1.61
C VAL A 39 -7.19 1.20 2.34
N GLY A 40 -6.06 1.12 1.66
CA GLY A 40 -4.82 0.59 2.22
C GLY A 40 -4.26 1.40 3.37
N ASP A 41 -4.33 2.73 3.33
CA ASP A 41 -3.95 3.61 4.44
C ASP A 41 -4.80 3.32 5.69
N ALA A 42 -6.12 3.18 5.52
CA ALA A 42 -7.03 2.84 6.61
C ALA A 42 -6.74 1.45 7.18
N VAL A 43 -6.51 0.46 6.32
CA VAL A 43 -6.21 -0.93 6.73
C VAL A 43 -4.86 -1.02 7.42
N LEU A 44 -3.81 -0.35 6.90
CA LEU A 44 -2.49 -0.28 7.53
C LEU A 44 -2.59 0.31 8.94
N LYS A 45 -3.30 1.43 9.10
CA LYS A 45 -3.50 2.06 10.42
C LYS A 45 -4.30 1.19 11.37
N LEU A 46 -5.31 0.47 10.87
CA LEU A 46 -6.10 -0.46 11.67
C LEU A 46 -5.22 -1.62 12.18
N ALA A 47 -4.48 -2.29 11.29
CA ALA A 47 -3.59 -3.39 11.64
C ALA A 47 -2.58 -2.96 12.73
N LEU A 48 -1.88 -1.83 12.51
CA LEU A 48 -0.94 -1.30 13.49
C LEU A 48 -1.59 -0.88 14.81
N THR A 49 -2.86 -0.47 14.80
CA THR A 49 -3.60 -0.13 16.03
C THR A 49 -3.98 -1.40 16.79
N LEU A 50 -4.40 -2.47 16.09
CA LEU A 50 -4.74 -3.75 16.69
C LEU A 50 -3.51 -4.39 17.35
N ASP A 51 -2.37 -4.42 16.66
CA ASP A 51 -1.10 -4.91 17.22
C ASP A 51 -0.73 -4.18 18.53
N GLY A 52 -0.89 -2.85 18.56
CA GLY A 52 -0.61 -2.05 19.76
C GLY A 52 -1.57 -2.33 20.91
N TYR A 53 -2.84 -2.57 20.60
CA TYR A 53 -3.85 -2.95 21.57
C TYR A 53 -3.54 -4.33 22.17
N GLU A 54 -3.25 -5.34 21.34
CA GLU A 54 -2.89 -6.69 21.77
C GLU A 54 -1.61 -6.72 22.61
N ALA A 55 -0.61 -5.92 22.22
CA ALA A 55 0.64 -5.76 22.96
C ALA A 55 0.48 -4.93 24.25
N LYS A 56 -0.73 -4.46 24.60
CA LYS A 56 -1.05 -3.61 25.77
C LYS A 56 -0.18 -2.35 25.84
N ARG A 57 0.09 -1.75 24.68
CA ARG A 57 0.96 -0.56 24.57
C ARG A 57 0.16 0.70 24.87
N SER A 58 0.88 1.76 25.25
CA SER A 58 0.22 3.05 25.49
C SER A 58 -0.31 3.64 24.18
N ARG A 59 -1.36 4.46 24.30
CA ARG A 59 -1.91 5.22 23.16
C ARG A 59 -0.83 6.07 22.49
N GLU A 60 0.03 6.71 23.28
CA GLU A 60 1.12 7.56 22.78
C GLU A 60 2.13 6.75 21.98
N PHE A 61 2.55 5.58 22.48
CA PHE A 61 3.48 4.72 21.77
C PHE A 61 2.89 4.23 20.43
N THR A 62 1.63 3.79 20.45
CA THR A 62 0.91 3.35 19.24
C THR A 62 0.79 4.49 18.22
N SER A 63 0.47 5.72 18.68
CA SER A 63 0.42 6.91 17.83
C SER A 63 1.77 7.21 17.16
N ASN A 64 2.88 7.04 17.88
CA ASN A 64 4.22 7.22 17.33
C ASN A 64 4.56 6.16 16.27
N ILE A 65 4.15 4.90 16.48
CA ILE A 65 4.32 3.85 15.48
C ILE A 65 3.52 4.18 14.21
N LEU A 66 2.26 4.58 14.34
CA LEU A 66 1.43 5.01 13.20
C LEU A 66 2.08 6.17 12.42
N GLN A 67 2.53 7.21 13.12
CA GLN A 67 3.15 8.38 12.50
C GLN A 67 4.47 8.07 11.79
N THR A 68 5.22 7.06 12.24
CA THR A 68 6.49 6.68 11.63
C THR A 68 6.30 5.71 10.48
N LYS A 69 5.61 4.58 10.72
CA LYS A 69 5.44 3.48 9.76
C LYS A 69 4.51 3.85 8.61
N ALA A 70 3.37 4.48 8.90
CA ALA A 70 2.38 4.87 7.89
C ALA A 70 2.64 6.28 7.30
N SER A 71 3.83 6.85 7.48
CA SER A 71 4.17 8.12 6.84
C SER A 71 4.48 7.92 5.36
N ASN A 72 4.04 8.87 4.51
CA ASN A 72 4.35 8.82 3.08
C ASN A 72 5.85 8.75 2.80
N ALA A 73 6.69 9.40 3.61
CA ALA A 73 8.14 9.33 3.47
C ALA A 73 8.67 7.90 3.68
N ASN A 74 8.21 7.21 4.73
CA ASN A 74 8.58 5.82 4.99
C ASN A 74 8.04 4.87 3.91
N LEU A 75 6.77 5.03 3.52
CA LEU A 75 6.15 4.22 2.48
C LEU A 75 6.84 4.39 1.12
N ALA A 76 7.21 5.62 0.76
CA ALA A 76 7.99 5.89 -0.45
C ALA A 76 9.38 5.22 -0.41
N LEU A 77 10.06 5.27 0.74
CA LEU A 77 11.35 4.62 0.94
C LEU A 77 11.24 3.10 0.78
N ILE A 78 10.23 2.48 1.40
CA ILE A 78 9.98 1.03 1.32
C ILE A 78 9.65 0.62 -0.11
N GLY A 79 8.75 1.33 -0.77
CA GLY A 79 8.37 1.02 -2.15
C GLY A 79 9.57 1.01 -3.11
N ARG A 80 10.49 1.98 -2.96
CA ARG A 80 11.75 1.99 -3.73
C ARG A 80 12.71 0.88 -3.36
N LYS A 81 12.85 0.54 -2.07
CA LYS A 81 13.68 -0.59 -1.64
C LYS A 81 13.21 -1.92 -2.24
N MET A 82 11.91 -2.02 -2.53
CA MET A 82 11.32 -3.18 -3.19
C MET A 82 11.34 -3.13 -4.71
N GLY A 83 11.87 -2.05 -5.29
CA GLY A 83 11.95 -1.86 -6.75
C GLY A 83 10.60 -1.58 -7.40
N LEU A 84 9.59 -1.10 -6.65
CA LEU A 84 8.25 -0.81 -7.19
C LEU A 84 8.27 0.29 -8.25
N ASP A 85 9.26 1.18 -8.22
CA ASP A 85 9.50 2.20 -9.25
C ASP A 85 9.67 1.62 -10.64
N ASN A 86 10.09 0.36 -10.76
CA ASN A 86 10.24 -0.32 -12.05
C ASN A 86 8.94 -0.94 -12.59
N VAL A 87 7.90 -1.02 -11.76
CA VAL A 87 6.62 -1.67 -12.13
C VAL A 87 5.40 -0.75 -12.01
N VAL A 88 5.52 0.41 -11.38
CA VAL A 88 4.46 1.44 -11.37
C VAL A 88 4.23 1.95 -12.80
N ILE A 89 2.97 1.90 -13.22
CA ILE A 89 2.55 2.34 -14.55
C ILE A 89 2.17 3.82 -14.46
N VAL A 90 3.12 4.68 -14.82
CA VAL A 90 2.94 6.14 -14.87
C VAL A 90 2.39 6.61 -16.21
N ASN A 91 1.70 7.76 -16.21
CA ASN A 91 1.33 8.42 -17.46
C ASN A 91 2.60 8.80 -18.26
N PRO A 92 2.65 8.55 -19.58
CA PRO A 92 3.82 8.85 -20.42
C PRO A 92 4.29 10.31 -20.32
N SER A 93 3.39 11.26 -20.07
CA SER A 93 3.73 12.68 -19.86
C SER A 93 4.62 12.95 -18.65
N GLN A 94 4.69 12.01 -17.70
CA GLN A 94 5.57 12.08 -16.52
C GLN A 94 6.98 11.56 -16.80
N ALA A 95 7.27 11.13 -18.05
CA ALA A 95 8.58 10.64 -18.48
C ALA A 95 9.19 9.55 -17.57
N GLY A 96 8.35 8.68 -17.02
CA GLY A 96 8.80 7.60 -16.12
C GLY A 96 9.09 8.03 -14.68
N MET A 97 8.89 9.30 -14.31
CA MET A 97 9.19 9.77 -12.96
C MET A 97 8.13 9.32 -11.94
N VAL A 98 8.58 8.60 -10.90
CA VAL A 98 7.76 8.22 -9.74
C VAL A 98 8.11 9.09 -8.54
N SER A 99 7.27 10.09 -8.26
CA SER A 99 7.41 10.94 -7.07
C SER A 99 7.21 10.16 -5.77
N ASP A 100 7.70 10.70 -4.64
CA ASP A 100 7.49 10.10 -3.30
C ASP A 100 6.01 9.86 -3.01
N LYS A 101 5.16 10.81 -3.37
CA LYS A 101 3.72 10.69 -3.17
C LYS A 101 3.11 9.55 -3.99
N VAL A 102 3.52 9.40 -5.25
CA VAL A 102 3.04 8.29 -6.10
C VAL A 102 3.53 6.96 -5.54
N MET A 103 4.79 6.89 -5.10
CA MET A 103 5.34 5.67 -4.50
C MET A 103 4.62 5.28 -3.21
N ALA A 104 4.41 6.23 -2.29
CA ALA A 104 3.67 6.00 -1.05
C ALA A 104 2.26 5.48 -1.34
N ASN A 105 1.52 6.17 -2.22
CA ASN A 105 0.19 5.74 -2.62
C ASN A 105 0.19 4.38 -3.33
N THR A 106 1.26 3.99 -4.03
CA THR A 106 1.37 2.65 -4.64
C THR A 106 1.48 1.57 -3.55
N VAL A 107 2.31 1.80 -2.53
CA VAL A 107 2.43 0.87 -1.40
C VAL A 107 1.10 0.72 -0.67
N GLU A 108 0.43 1.84 -0.37
CA GLU A 108 -0.92 1.82 0.20
C GLU A 108 -1.90 1.08 -0.72
N ALA A 109 -1.86 1.34 -2.03
CA ALA A 109 -2.76 0.68 -2.97
C ALA A 109 -2.56 -0.83 -3.04
N LEU A 110 -1.33 -1.32 -2.92
CA LEU A 110 -1.05 -2.76 -2.85
C LEU A 110 -1.62 -3.38 -1.58
N ILE A 111 -1.50 -2.69 -0.44
CA ILE A 111 -2.12 -3.09 0.83
C ILE A 111 -3.66 -3.12 0.68
N GLY A 112 -4.23 -2.07 0.09
CA GLY A 112 -5.66 -1.96 -0.17
C GLY A 112 -6.17 -3.04 -1.13
N ALA A 113 -5.40 -3.36 -2.17
CA ALA A 113 -5.73 -4.42 -3.12
C ALA A 113 -5.82 -5.78 -2.43
N VAL A 114 -4.88 -6.12 -1.54
CA VAL A 114 -4.89 -7.39 -0.78
C VAL A 114 -6.14 -7.47 0.11
N TYR A 115 -6.47 -6.37 0.78
CA TYR A 115 -7.69 -6.31 1.57
C TYR A 115 -8.95 -6.45 0.70
N MET A 116 -9.00 -5.78 -0.45
CA MET A 116 -10.17 -5.84 -1.34
C MET A 116 -10.33 -7.19 -2.04
N ASP A 117 -9.23 -7.91 -2.27
CA ASP A 117 -9.24 -9.26 -2.85
C ASP A 117 -9.77 -10.29 -1.84
N THR A 118 -9.39 -10.15 -0.56
CA THR A 118 -9.65 -11.18 0.47
C THR A 118 -10.78 -10.82 1.45
N GLY A 119 -11.11 -9.53 1.59
CA GLY A 119 -12.02 -9.00 2.60
C GLY A 119 -11.50 -9.05 4.03
N SER A 120 -10.21 -9.33 4.25
CA SER A 120 -9.65 -9.59 5.58
C SER A 120 -8.40 -8.77 5.90
N VAL A 121 -8.35 -8.22 7.12
CA VAL A 121 -7.15 -7.57 7.67
C VAL A 121 -6.07 -8.60 7.97
N ASP A 122 -6.43 -9.84 8.36
CA ASP A 122 -5.46 -10.89 8.69
C ASP A 122 -4.60 -11.26 7.47
N SER A 123 -5.19 -11.22 6.27
CA SER A 123 -4.49 -11.45 5.00
C SER A 123 -3.44 -10.38 4.68
N VAL A 124 -3.56 -9.19 5.29
CA VAL A 124 -2.64 -8.08 5.10
C VAL A 124 -1.41 -8.18 6.00
N LEU A 125 -1.51 -8.84 7.16
CA LEU A 125 -0.39 -8.92 8.12
C LEU A 125 0.90 -9.53 7.52
N PRO A 126 0.87 -10.64 6.75
CA PRO A 126 2.07 -11.17 6.10
C PRO A 126 2.68 -10.21 5.07
N VAL A 127 1.82 -9.40 4.43
CA VAL A 127 2.26 -8.36 3.51
C VAL A 127 2.98 -7.26 4.28
N LEU A 128 2.43 -6.78 5.40
CA LEU A 128 3.09 -5.76 6.23
C LEU A 128 4.46 -6.22 6.73
N ALA A 129 4.58 -7.49 7.16
CA ALA A 129 5.87 -8.07 7.55
C ALA A 129 6.86 -8.11 6.37
N THR A 130 6.41 -8.51 5.18
CA THR A 130 7.22 -8.50 3.96
C THR A 130 7.70 -7.08 3.60
N LEU A 131 6.85 -6.08 3.84
CA LEU A 131 7.16 -4.65 3.63
C LEU A 131 8.00 -4.04 4.76
N GLY A 132 8.21 -4.74 5.88
CA GLY A 132 8.84 -4.20 7.10
C GLY A 132 8.02 -3.10 7.78
N LEU A 133 6.70 -3.10 7.54
CA LEU A 133 5.73 -2.16 8.08
C LEU A 133 5.08 -2.64 9.38
N ASP A 134 5.22 -3.92 9.70
CA ASP A 134 4.79 -4.52 10.95
C ASP A 134 5.44 -3.88 12.19
N TRP A 135 4.87 -4.19 13.35
CA TRP A 135 5.40 -3.75 14.64
C TRP A 135 6.83 -4.25 14.86
N PRO A 136 7.74 -3.40 15.39
CA PRO A 136 9.04 -3.88 15.82
C PRO A 136 8.84 -4.90 16.95
N ALA A 137 9.46 -6.07 16.79
CA ALA A 137 9.54 -7.11 17.83
C ALA A 137 10.16 -6.59 19.13
#